data_AF-A0A1I7TRI6-F1
#
_entry.id   AF-A0A1I7TRI6-F1
#
_cell.length_a   1.000
_cell.length_b   1.000
_cell.length_c   1.000
_cell.angle_alpha   90.00
_cell.angle_beta   90.00
_cell.angle_gamma   90.00
#
_symmetry.space_group_name_H-M   'P 1'
#
loop_
_entity.id
_entity.type
_entity.pdbx_description
1 polymer ?
#
loop_
_entity_poly.entity_id
_entity_poly.type
_entity_poly.pdbx_seq_one_letter_code
_entity_poly.pdbx_strand_id
1 'polypeptide(L)'
;MAPTKKNQNKRNANVAKKTSQKETVRGNEKLKELKEILKKAKDLEKQCAAEDAELKELTARLEILREADFQFSGCKVCSFDFSKARRIPRVIKCGHTVCNNCLFSKAKKNQFLVLENKHREYTCIGCKTKIQLPVERKKNDKNTPPNTAILTYICK
;
A
#
# COMPACT_ATOMS: atom_id res chain seq x y z
N MET A 1 7.54 51.69 74.79
CA MET A 1 6.98 50.46 75.38
C MET A 1 7.23 49.30 74.43
N ALA A 2 8.12 48.37 74.79
CA ALA A 2 8.49 47.23 73.94
C ALA A 2 7.42 46.12 74.04
N PRO A 3 7.03 45.46 72.93
CA PRO A 3 6.07 44.36 72.99
C PRO A 3 6.66 43.18 73.78
N THR A 4 5.86 42.60 74.68
CA THR A 4 6.28 41.48 75.53
C THR A 4 6.52 40.20 74.71
N LYS A 5 7.56 39.43 75.04
CA LYS A 5 7.98 38.18 74.34
C LYS A 5 6.83 37.18 74.10
N LYS A 6 5.81 37.17 74.97
CA LYS A 6 4.60 36.33 74.84
C LYS A 6 3.74 36.68 73.61
N ASN A 7 3.65 37.97 73.24
CA ASN A 7 2.80 38.43 72.14
C ASN A 7 3.48 38.22 70.77
N GLN A 8 4.81 38.30 70.73
CA GLN A 8 5.61 37.94 69.55
C GLN A 8 5.53 36.44 69.24
N ASN A 9 5.60 35.56 70.25
CA ASN A 9 5.44 34.11 70.05
C ASN A 9 4.06 33.72 69.50
N LYS A 10 2.99 34.38 69.96
CA LYS A 10 1.62 34.11 69.49
C LYS A 10 1.42 34.52 68.03
N ARG A 11 1.99 35.65 67.60
CA ARG A 11 2.00 36.08 66.20
C ARG A 11 2.78 35.12 65.31
N ASN A 12 3.98 34.70 65.73
CA ASN A 12 4.82 33.78 64.96
C ASN A 12 4.14 32.41 64.76
N ALA A 13 3.49 31.88 65.80
CA ALA A 13 2.73 30.62 65.71
C ALA A 13 1.55 30.70 64.74
N ASN A 14 0.84 31.84 64.70
CA ASN A 14 -0.28 32.04 63.77
C ASN A 14 0.19 32.19 62.31
N VAL A 15 1.31 32.88 62.08
CA VAL A 15 1.92 33.00 60.75
C VAL A 15 2.35 31.62 60.25
N ALA A 16 3.01 30.82 61.09
CA ALA A 16 3.43 29.46 60.77
C ALA A 16 2.25 28.53 60.44
N LYS A 17 1.13 28.63 61.20
CA LYS A 17 -0.10 27.89 60.87
C LYS A 17 -0.67 28.29 59.51
N LYS A 18 -0.68 29.59 59.20
CA LYS A 18 -1.24 30.12 57.95
C LYS A 18 -0.38 29.77 56.73
N THR A 19 0.94 29.75 56.85
CA THR A 19 1.84 29.26 55.79
C THR A 19 1.68 27.75 55.58
N SER A 20 1.61 26.95 56.65
CA SER A 20 1.39 25.49 56.52
C SER A 20 0.05 25.14 55.86
N GLN A 21 -1.01 25.89 56.15
CA GLN A 21 -2.31 25.73 55.48
C GLN A 21 -2.24 26.13 53.99
N LYS A 22 -1.50 27.18 53.65
CA LYS A 22 -1.35 27.62 52.25
C LYS A 22 -0.53 26.62 51.42
N GLU A 23 0.50 26.03 52.01
CA GLU A 23 1.34 25.00 51.37
C GLU A 23 0.58 23.69 51.16
N THR A 24 -0.22 23.26 52.12
CA THR A 24 -1.06 22.05 52.00
C THR A 24 -2.15 22.21 50.93
N VAL A 25 -2.79 23.37 50.82
CA VAL A 25 -3.75 23.66 49.74
C VAL A 25 -3.07 23.61 48.37
N ARG A 26 -1.91 24.27 48.23
CA ARG A 26 -1.14 24.26 46.98
C ARG A 26 -0.63 22.86 46.60
N GLY A 27 -0.27 22.04 47.59
CA GLY A 27 0.10 20.64 47.39
C GLY A 27 -1.07 19.79 46.89
N ASN A 28 -2.26 20.01 47.44
CA ASN A 28 -3.48 19.30 47.01
C ASN A 28 -3.94 19.69 45.60
N GLU A 29 -3.77 20.95 45.19
CA GLU A 29 -4.03 21.39 43.82
C GLU A 29 -3.10 20.70 42.81
N LYS A 30 -1.79 20.73 43.08
CA LYS A 30 -0.80 20.02 42.25
C LYS A 30 -1.07 18.51 42.17
N LEU A 31 -1.52 17.90 43.27
CA LEU A 31 -1.88 16.48 43.29
C LEU A 31 -3.10 16.17 42.40
N LYS A 32 -4.06 17.09 42.30
CA LYS A 32 -5.19 16.96 41.38
C LYS A 32 -4.72 17.06 39.93
N GLU A 33 -3.89 18.04 39.60
CA GLU A 33 -3.31 18.20 38.26
C GLU A 33 -2.50 16.97 37.84
N LEU A 34 -1.64 16.45 38.71
CA LEU A 34 -0.87 15.23 38.47
C LEU A 34 -1.76 14.00 38.19
N LYS A 35 -2.88 13.86 38.93
CA LYS A 35 -3.85 12.79 38.69
C LYS A 35 -4.55 12.92 37.34
N GLU A 36 -4.89 14.14 36.92
CA GLU A 36 -5.46 14.36 35.58
C GLU A 36 -4.46 14.06 34.47
N ILE A 37 -3.20 14.47 34.62
CA ILE A 37 -2.14 14.19 33.64
C ILE A 37 -1.92 12.67 33.53
N LEU A 38 -1.87 11.95 34.65
CA LEU A 38 -1.76 10.49 34.65
C LEU A 38 -2.95 9.81 33.97
N LYS A 39 -4.17 10.35 34.14
CA LYS A 39 -5.34 9.82 33.45
C LYS A 39 -5.24 10.02 31.93
N LYS A 40 -4.87 11.23 31.49
CA LYS A 40 -4.66 11.55 30.08
C LYS A 40 -3.55 10.69 29.46
N ALA A 41 -2.45 10.49 30.16
CA ALA A 41 -1.35 9.62 29.71
C ALA A 41 -1.83 8.18 29.48
N LYS A 42 -2.61 7.62 30.40
CA LYS A 42 -3.18 6.27 30.25
C LYS A 42 -4.17 6.17 29.09
N ASP A 43 -4.96 7.22 28.86
CA ASP A 43 -5.91 7.24 27.74
C ASP A 43 -5.16 7.35 26.41
N LEU A 44 -4.09 8.15 26.34
CA LEU A 44 -3.19 8.23 25.19
C LEU A 44 -2.47 6.90 24.92
N GLU A 45 -1.97 6.22 25.95
CA GLU A 45 -1.34 4.90 25.81
C GLU A 45 -2.31 3.88 25.19
N LYS A 46 -3.58 3.91 25.59
CA LYS A 46 -4.62 3.05 24.98
C LYS A 46 -4.90 3.42 23.53
N GLN A 47 -4.90 4.72 23.21
CA GLN A 47 -5.07 5.19 21.83
C GLN A 47 -3.91 4.73 20.94
N CYS A 48 -2.67 4.95 21.37
CA CYS A 48 -1.50 4.47 20.65
C CYS A 48 -1.55 2.95 20.44
N ALA A 49 -1.92 2.18 21.48
CA ALA A 49 -2.04 0.73 21.35
C ALA A 49 -3.12 0.29 20.35
N ALA A 50 -4.22 1.04 20.24
CA ALA A 50 -5.27 0.79 19.26
C ALA A 50 -4.82 1.14 17.84
N GLU A 51 -4.19 2.30 17.66
CA GLU A 51 -3.62 2.73 16.37
C GLU A 51 -2.52 1.77 15.90
N ASP A 52 -1.65 1.30 16.81
CA ASP A 52 -0.61 0.30 16.49
C ASP A 52 -1.21 -1.04 16.04
N ALA A 53 -2.34 -1.44 16.61
CA ALA A 53 -3.05 -2.64 16.19
C ALA A 53 -3.65 -2.48 14.79
N GLU A 54 -4.28 -1.34 14.50
CA GLU A 54 -4.80 -1.00 13.17
C GLU A 54 -3.67 -0.93 12.13
N LEU A 55 -2.55 -0.30 12.47
CA LEU A 55 -1.39 -0.19 11.59
C LEU A 55 -0.84 -1.57 11.23
N LYS A 56 -0.76 -2.49 12.20
CA LYS A 56 -0.33 -3.88 11.97
C LYS A 56 -1.26 -4.61 11.00
N GLU A 57 -2.58 -4.47 11.17
CA GLU A 57 -3.55 -5.07 10.25
C GLU A 57 -3.40 -4.52 8.83
N LEU A 58 -3.26 -3.19 8.70
CA LEU A 58 -3.05 -2.54 7.41
C LEU A 58 -1.77 -3.01 6.73
N THR A 59 -0.67 -3.14 7.49
CA THR A 59 0.62 -3.62 6.95
C THR A 59 0.52 -5.05 6.44
N ALA A 60 -0.14 -5.95 7.17
CA ALA A 60 -0.35 -7.32 6.73
C ALA A 60 -1.18 -7.37 5.43
N ARG A 61 -2.20 -6.51 5.31
CA ARG A 61 -3.01 -6.42 4.09
C ARG A 61 -2.21 -5.90 2.89
N LEU A 62 -1.32 -4.92 3.09
CA LEU A 62 -0.45 -4.39 2.04
C LEU A 62 0.56 -5.42 1.55
N GLU A 63 1.10 -6.26 2.43
CA GLU A 63 2.02 -7.34 2.04
C GLU A 63 1.33 -8.35 1.11
N ILE A 64 0.09 -8.75 1.42
CA ILE A 64 -0.70 -9.64 0.56
C ILE A 64 -0.91 -9.04 -0.83
N LEU A 65 -1.27 -7.75 -0.90
CA LEU A 65 -1.48 -7.05 -2.17
C LEU A 65 -0.18 -6.93 -2.98
N ARG A 66 0.94 -6.62 -2.31
CA ARG A 66 2.25 -6.50 -2.95
C ARG A 66 2.69 -7.83 -3.57
N GLU A 67 2.45 -8.95 -2.89
CA GLU A 67 2.78 -10.28 -3.41
C GLU A 67 1.90 -10.63 -4.63
N ALA A 68 0.61 -10.30 -4.58
CA ALA A 68 -0.28 -10.47 -5.72
C ALA A 68 0.19 -9.62 -6.92
N ASP A 69 0.51 -8.34 -6.70
CA ASP A 69 1.03 -7.44 -7.73
C ASP A 69 2.33 -7.97 -8.34
N PHE A 70 3.23 -8.52 -7.52
CA PHE A 70 4.48 -9.11 -8.01
C PHE A 70 4.21 -10.26 -8.99
N GLN A 71 3.22 -11.12 -8.71
CA GLN A 71 2.84 -12.22 -9.60
C GLN A 71 2.27 -11.76 -10.96
N PHE A 72 1.72 -10.55 -11.02
CA PHE A 72 1.18 -9.95 -12.26
C PHE A 72 2.10 -8.91 -12.90
N SER A 73 3.16 -8.49 -12.21
CA SER A 73 4.07 -7.43 -12.66
C SER A 73 4.94 -7.82 -13.87
N GLY A 74 5.07 -9.13 -14.14
CA GLY A 74 6.00 -9.66 -15.12
C GLY A 74 5.43 -10.70 -16.08
N CYS A 75 6.12 -10.87 -17.21
CA CYS A 75 5.77 -11.86 -18.21
C CYS A 75 6.23 -13.26 -17.79
N LYS A 76 5.29 -14.20 -17.61
CA LYS A 76 5.59 -15.61 -17.26
C LYS A 76 6.43 -16.38 -18.27
N VAL A 77 6.64 -15.84 -19.47
CA VAL A 77 7.44 -16.48 -20.54
C VAL A 77 8.92 -16.10 -20.46
N CYS A 78 9.23 -14.85 -20.13
CA CYS A 78 10.58 -14.30 -20.17
C CYS A 78 11.04 -13.70 -18.83
N SER A 79 10.18 -13.75 -17.82
CA SER A 79 10.40 -13.25 -16.46
C SER A 79 10.81 -11.78 -16.38
N PHE A 80 10.51 -10.99 -17.41
CA PHE A 80 10.74 -9.55 -17.42
C PHE A 80 9.47 -8.78 -17.03
N ASP A 81 9.67 -7.72 -16.25
CA ASP A 81 8.62 -6.80 -15.83
C ASP A 81 7.96 -6.08 -17.01
N PHE A 82 6.65 -5.87 -16.90
CA PHE A 82 5.84 -5.13 -17.87
C PHE A 82 6.06 -3.61 -17.81
N SER A 83 6.68 -3.10 -16.74
CA SER A 83 7.01 -1.67 -16.55
C SER A 83 7.98 -1.12 -17.60
N LYS A 84 8.65 -1.98 -18.37
CA LYS A 84 9.63 -1.58 -19.39
C LYS A 84 8.94 -1.33 -20.74
N ALA A 85 9.23 -0.20 -21.39
CA ALA A 85 8.59 0.24 -22.64
C ALA A 85 8.54 -0.81 -23.78
N ARG A 86 9.51 -1.74 -23.84
CA ARG A 86 9.56 -2.82 -24.84
C ARG A 86 8.85 -4.12 -24.43
N ARG A 87 8.14 -4.12 -23.31
CA ARG A 87 7.46 -5.28 -22.71
C ARG A 87 5.98 -4.98 -22.45
N ILE A 88 5.31 -4.45 -23.47
CA ILE A 88 3.87 -4.19 -23.44
C ILE A 88 3.12 -5.50 -23.14
N PRO A 89 2.37 -5.58 -22.02
CA PRO A 89 1.57 -6.76 -21.69
C PRO A 89 0.42 -6.93 -22.68
N ARG A 90 0.12 -8.17 -23.06
CA ARG A 90 -1.03 -8.56 -23.89
C ARG A 90 -1.84 -9.63 -23.16
N VAL A 91 -3.12 -9.38 -23.00
CA VAL A 91 -4.07 -10.39 -22.55
C VAL A 91 -4.46 -11.25 -23.75
N ILE A 92 -4.22 -12.55 -23.65
CA ILE A 92 -4.60 -13.52 -24.68
C ILE A 92 -5.99 -14.09 -24.38
N LYS A 93 -6.65 -14.73 -25.38
CA LYS A 93 -8.05 -15.21 -25.27
C LYS A 93 -8.35 -16.07 -24.05
N CYS A 94 -7.36 -16.81 -23.55
CA CYS A 94 -7.50 -17.62 -22.34
C CYS A 94 -7.25 -16.84 -21.02
N GLY A 95 -7.31 -15.51 -21.04
CA GLY A 95 -7.20 -14.62 -19.86
C GLY A 95 -5.78 -14.43 -19.30
N HIS A 96 -4.77 -15.13 -19.82
CA HIS A 96 -3.39 -14.99 -19.35
C HIS A 96 -2.71 -13.76 -19.97
N THR A 97 -1.72 -13.21 -19.27
CA THR A 97 -0.95 -12.05 -19.76
C THR A 97 0.46 -12.47 -20.20
N VAL A 98 0.86 -12.02 -21.39
CA VAL A 98 2.17 -12.32 -21.99
C VAL A 98 2.74 -11.06 -22.65
N CYS A 99 4.07 -10.89 -22.63
CA CYS A 99 4.71 -9.74 -23.27
C CYS A 99 4.51 -9.77 -24.80
N ASN A 100 4.31 -8.62 -25.44
CA ASN A 100 4.13 -8.52 -26.90
C ASN A 100 5.23 -9.26 -27.68
N ASN A 101 6.49 -9.08 -27.27
CA ASN A 101 7.63 -9.77 -27.89
C ASN A 101 7.53 -11.30 -27.76
N CYS A 102 7.13 -11.78 -26.59
CA CYS A 102 7.01 -13.20 -26.26
C CYS A 102 5.89 -13.85 -27.06
N LEU A 103 4.77 -13.13 -27.22
CA LEU A 103 3.61 -13.56 -27.98
C LEU A 103 3.99 -13.87 -29.44
N PHE A 104 4.73 -12.96 -30.10
CA PHE A 104 5.08 -13.14 -31.52
C PHE A 104 6.33 -13.99 -31.76
N SER A 105 7.33 -13.95 -30.86
CA SER A 105 8.57 -14.73 -31.00
C SER A 105 8.39 -16.22 -30.70
N LYS A 106 7.45 -16.58 -29.82
CA LYS A 106 7.15 -17.98 -29.50
C LYS A 106 6.01 -18.58 -30.33
N ALA A 107 5.32 -17.78 -31.15
CA ALA A 107 4.29 -18.28 -32.03
C ALA A 107 4.90 -19.06 -33.21
N LYS A 108 4.37 -20.24 -33.50
CA LYS A 108 4.81 -21.10 -34.59
C LYS A 108 4.01 -20.77 -35.86
N LYS A 109 4.60 -20.98 -37.04
CA LYS A 109 3.86 -20.90 -38.30
C LYS A 109 2.87 -22.07 -38.35
N ASN A 110 1.61 -21.80 -38.63
CA ASN A 110 0.64 -22.86 -38.84
C ASN A 110 0.83 -23.46 -40.25
N GLN A 111 1.35 -24.68 -40.32
CA GLN A 111 1.62 -25.39 -41.58
C GLN A 111 0.36 -25.95 -42.25
N PHE A 112 -0.81 -25.87 -41.62
CA PHE A 112 -2.06 -26.42 -42.17
C PHE A 112 -2.95 -25.38 -42.87
N LEU A 113 -2.67 -24.08 -42.70
CA LEU A 113 -3.44 -22.98 -43.32
C LEU A 113 -2.66 -22.33 -44.48
N VAL A 114 -2.02 -23.15 -45.31
CA VAL A 114 -1.06 -22.68 -46.33
C VAL A 114 -1.74 -21.96 -47.50
N LEU A 115 -3.03 -22.16 -47.70
CA LEU A 115 -3.74 -21.62 -48.87
C LEU A 115 -4.17 -20.16 -48.69
N GLU A 116 -4.49 -19.71 -47.48
CA GLU A 116 -4.94 -18.34 -47.26
C GLU A 116 -4.40 -17.80 -45.94
N ASN A 117 -3.39 -16.93 -46.04
CA ASN A 117 -2.86 -16.07 -44.98
C ASN A 117 -2.02 -16.73 -43.88
N LYS A 118 -0.85 -16.11 -43.61
CA LYS A 118 0.24 -16.61 -42.75
C LYS A 118 -0.10 -16.55 -41.25
N HIS A 119 -1.09 -17.32 -40.82
CA HIS A 119 -1.49 -17.37 -39.42
C HIS A 119 -0.39 -18.00 -38.56
N ARG A 120 -0.02 -17.31 -37.47
CA ARG A 120 0.86 -17.87 -36.43
C ARG A 120 0.00 -18.42 -35.30
N GLU A 121 0.35 -19.57 -34.77
CA GLU A 121 -0.30 -20.17 -33.61
C GLU A 121 0.61 -19.98 -32.37
N TYR A 122 0.04 -19.42 -31.32
CA TYR A 122 0.67 -19.31 -30.01
C TYR A 122 0.01 -20.27 -29.03
N THR A 123 0.82 -21.02 -28.28
CA THR A 123 0.35 -21.90 -27.20
C THR A 123 0.58 -21.21 -25.86
N CYS A 124 -0.49 -20.99 -25.10
CA CYS A 124 -0.39 -20.41 -23.76
C CYS A 124 0.45 -21.29 -22.84
N ILE A 125 1.39 -20.70 -22.10
CA ILE A 125 2.21 -21.45 -21.15
C ILE A 125 1.39 -21.89 -19.92
N GLY A 126 0.46 -21.05 -19.45
CA GLY A 126 -0.33 -21.31 -18.25
C GLY A 126 -1.40 -22.39 -18.41
N CYS A 127 -2.14 -22.38 -19.53
CA CYS A 127 -3.28 -23.29 -19.73
C CYS A 127 -3.21 -24.14 -21.02
N LYS A 128 -2.11 -24.07 -21.78
CA LYS A 128 -1.89 -24.81 -23.04
C LYS A 128 -2.90 -24.55 -24.17
N THR A 129 -3.83 -23.60 -23.99
CA THR A 129 -4.76 -23.18 -25.05
C THR A 129 -4.00 -22.65 -26.26
N LYS A 130 -4.38 -23.13 -27.45
CA LYS A 130 -3.85 -22.67 -28.74
C LYS A 130 -4.62 -21.46 -29.23
N ILE A 131 -3.90 -20.45 -29.71
CA ILE A 131 -4.45 -19.15 -30.08
C ILE A 131 -3.88 -18.75 -31.42
N GLN A 132 -4.76 -18.48 -32.38
CA GLN A 132 -4.36 -17.94 -33.67
C GLN A 132 -4.11 -16.44 -33.55
N LEU A 133 -2.93 -16.00 -33.98
CA LEU A 133 -2.56 -14.60 -34.05
C LEU A 133 -2.90 -14.02 -35.43
N PRO A 134 -3.38 -12.77 -35.48
CA PRO A 134 -3.60 -12.09 -36.76
C PRO A 134 -2.26 -11.87 -37.48
N VAL A 135 -2.30 -11.88 -38.81
CA VAL A 135 -1.11 -11.61 -39.64
C VAL A 135 -0.76 -10.13 -39.52
N GLU A 136 0.52 -9.82 -39.23
CA GLU A 136 1.02 -8.45 -39.36
C GLU A 136 0.77 -7.97 -40.79
N ARG A 137 -0.06 -6.93 -40.96
CA ARG A 137 -0.30 -6.30 -42.27
C ARG A 137 1.05 -5.82 -42.82
N LYS A 138 1.36 -6.16 -44.07
CA LYS A 138 2.55 -5.66 -44.76
C LYS A 138 2.49 -4.13 -44.80
N LYS A 139 3.63 -3.46 -44.59
CA LYS A 139 3.81 -1.99 -44.58
C LYS A 139 3.56 -1.30 -45.95
N ASN A 140 2.75 -1.87 -46.83
CA ASN A 140 2.54 -1.30 -48.16
C ASN A 140 1.45 -0.22 -48.19
N ASP A 141 0.61 -0.13 -47.16
CA ASP A 141 -0.39 0.94 -47.05
C ASP A 141 0.18 2.06 -46.17
N LYS A 142 0.70 3.10 -46.82
CA LYS A 142 1.39 4.26 -46.21
C LYS A 142 0.59 5.05 -45.16
N ASN A 143 -0.67 4.69 -44.86
CA ASN A 143 -1.56 5.48 -44.01
C ASN A 143 -2.25 4.71 -42.88
N THR A 144 -1.87 3.46 -42.56
CA THR A 144 -2.47 2.77 -41.40
C THR A 144 -1.43 2.53 -40.32
N PRO A 145 -1.61 3.06 -39.09
CA PRO A 145 -0.68 2.75 -38.00
C PRO A 145 -0.62 1.22 -37.82
N PRO A 146 0.57 0.65 -37.55
CA PRO A 146 0.67 -0.76 -37.19
C PRO A 146 -0.29 -0.95 -36.03
N ASN A 147 -1.28 -1.84 -36.18
CA ASN A 147 -2.32 -2.01 -35.18
C ASN A 147 -1.69 -2.57 -33.89
N THR A 148 -1.16 -1.67 -33.07
CA THR A 148 -0.60 -1.92 -31.75
C THR A 148 -1.71 -2.17 -30.74
N ALA A 149 -2.97 -1.99 -31.13
CA ALA A 149 -4.09 -2.68 -30.54
C ALA A 149 -4.26 -4.02 -31.28
N ILE A 150 -3.63 -5.09 -30.78
CA ILE A 150 -4.35 -6.36 -30.83
C ILE A 150 -5.61 -6.04 -30.05
N LEU A 151 -6.70 -5.82 -30.80
CA LEU A 151 -8.02 -5.47 -30.30
C LEU A 151 -8.23 -6.18 -28.96
N THR A 152 -8.63 -5.43 -27.95
CA THR A 152 -9.40 -5.96 -26.83
C THR A 152 -10.46 -6.87 -27.43
N TYR A 153 -10.20 -8.18 -27.48
CA TYR A 153 -11.16 -9.17 -27.92
C TYR A 153 -12.14 -9.38 -26.77
N ILE A 154 -12.91 -8.33 -26.48
CA ILE A 154 -14.19 -8.41 -25.82
C ILE A 154 -15.19 -8.70 -26.95
N CYS A 155 -15.70 -9.94 -26.92
CA CYS A 155 -16.90 -10.51 -27.57
C CYS A 155 -17.47 -9.89 -28.86
N LYS A 156 -17.79 -10.75 -29.83
CA LYS A 156 -19.14 -11.35 -29.96
C LYS A 156 -19.01 -12.81 -30.33
#